data_AF-W6YPW2-F1
#
_entry.id   AF-W6YPW2-F1
#
_cell.length_a   1.000
_cell.length_b   1.000
_cell.length_c   1.000
_cell.angle_alpha   90.00
_cell.angle_beta   90.00
_cell.angle_gamma   90.00
#
_symmetry.space_group_name_H-M   'P 1'
#
loop_
_entity.id
_entity.type
_entity.pdbx_description
1 polymer ?
#
loop_
_entity_poly.entity_id
_entity_poly.type
_entity_poly.pdbx_seq_one_letter_code
_entity_poly.pdbx_strand_id
1 'polypeptide(L)'
;MATYGTFGGDAGRHPVPRSEAPWEKLKAESYSLFLKLSDLPKGTYDEFEASWADKENGEFKGGLGAVIIVRYTETPVGMFD
;
A
#
# COMPACT_ATOMS: atom_id res chain seq x y z
N MET A 1 21.62 -3.65 5.25
CA MET A 1 20.23 -4.18 5.30
C MET A 1 19.36 -3.09 5.87
N ALA A 2 18.41 -2.56 5.08
CA ALA A 2 17.50 -1.52 5.55
C ALA A 2 16.47 -2.14 6.50
N THR A 3 16.53 -1.79 7.79
CA THR A 3 15.54 -2.17 8.80
C THR A 3 14.34 -1.26 8.66
N TYR A 4 13.38 -1.65 7.84
CA TYR A 4 12.07 -1.00 7.81
C TYR A 4 11.37 -1.26 9.16
N GLY A 5 11.25 -0.22 10.01
CA GLY A 5 10.28 -0.21 11.09
C GLY A 5 10.64 -0.84 12.45
N THR A 6 11.89 -0.81 12.93
CA THR A 6 12.13 -1.03 14.38
C THR A 6 11.74 0.22 15.16
N PHE A 7 10.46 0.34 15.52
CA PHE A 7 9.96 1.40 16.39
C PHE A 7 10.19 0.99 17.86
N GLY A 8 11.06 1.74 18.56
CA GLY A 8 11.32 1.54 19.98
C GLY A 8 10.13 1.97 20.86
N GLY A 9 9.91 1.24 21.95
CA GLY A 9 9.30 1.72 23.20
C GLY A 9 7.78 1.88 23.27
N ASP A 10 7.11 2.43 22.25
CA ASP A 10 5.69 2.88 22.35
C ASP A 10 4.72 2.04 21.50
N ALA A 11 4.82 0.71 21.59
CA ALA A 11 3.90 -0.19 20.87
C ALA A 11 2.47 -0.23 21.45
N GLY A 12 2.26 0.21 22.70
CA GLY A 12 1.00 0.02 23.42
C GLY A 12 -0.12 1.02 23.13
N ARG A 13 0.12 2.08 22.33
CA ARG A 13 -0.82 3.21 22.17
C ARG A 13 -1.34 3.42 20.74
N HIS A 14 -0.98 2.53 19.81
CA HIS A 14 -1.35 2.68 18.41
C HIS A 14 -2.77 2.14 18.17
N PRO A 15 -3.67 2.88 17.49
CA PRO A 15 -5.06 2.45 17.28
C PRO A 15 -5.20 1.21 16.39
N VAL A 16 -4.17 0.89 15.62
CA VAL A 16 -4.11 -0.32 14.78
C VAL A 16 -3.38 -1.44 15.54
N PRO A 17 -4.03 -2.60 15.76
CA PRO A 17 -3.39 -3.79 16.33
C PRO A 17 -2.16 -4.20 15.52
N ARG A 18 -1.05 -4.45 16.21
CA ARG A 18 0.21 -4.87 15.59
C ARG A 18 0.44 -6.36 15.81
N SER A 19 1.12 -7.00 14.88
CA SER A 19 1.57 -8.38 15.01
C SER A 19 2.98 -8.54 14.47
N GLU A 20 3.81 -9.31 15.18
CA GLU A 20 5.19 -9.55 14.80
C GLU A 20 5.26 -10.42 13.53
N ALA A 21 6.23 -10.14 12.67
CA ALA A 21 6.57 -10.98 11.53
C ALA A 21 7.46 -12.15 11.99
N PRO A 22 7.45 -13.31 11.30
CA PRO A 22 6.80 -13.59 10.01
C PRO A 22 5.33 -14.02 10.12
N TRP A 23 4.52 -13.66 9.11
CA TRP A 23 3.11 -14.09 9.00
C TRP A 23 3.00 -15.39 8.20
N GLU A 24 3.47 -16.49 8.81
CA GLU A 24 3.71 -17.78 8.13
C GLU A 24 2.47 -18.42 7.50
N LYS A 25 1.28 -18.10 8.00
CA LYS A 25 0.01 -18.68 7.54
C LYS A 25 -0.74 -17.78 6.55
N LEU A 26 -0.23 -16.57 6.27
CA LEU A 26 -0.93 -15.62 5.41
C LEU A 26 -1.23 -16.23 4.05
N LYS A 27 -2.49 -16.10 3.64
CA LYS A 27 -2.97 -16.45 2.30
C LYS A 27 -3.64 -15.24 1.67
N ALA A 28 -3.60 -15.18 0.35
CA ALA A 28 -4.23 -14.11 -0.41
C ALA A 28 -4.97 -14.68 -1.62
N GLU A 29 -6.16 -14.15 -1.86
CA GLU A 29 -6.89 -14.31 -3.12
C GLU A 29 -6.93 -12.94 -3.81
N SER A 30 -6.49 -12.88 -5.08
CA SER A 30 -6.42 -11.62 -5.81
C SER A 30 -7.24 -11.63 -7.08
N TYR A 31 -7.95 -10.52 -7.30
CA TYR A 31 -8.69 -10.22 -8.52
C TYR A 31 -8.01 -9.05 -9.20
N SER A 32 -7.46 -9.29 -10.38
CA SER A 32 -6.66 -8.32 -11.11
C SER A 32 -7.36 -7.89 -12.39
N LEU A 33 -7.54 -6.58 -12.54
CA LEU A 33 -7.95 -5.94 -13.79
C LEU A 33 -6.76 -5.16 -14.34
N PHE A 34 -6.28 -5.55 -15.51
CA PHE A 34 -5.24 -4.81 -16.23
C PHE A 34 -5.88 -3.79 -17.17
N LEU A 35 -5.33 -2.59 -17.19
CA LEU A 35 -5.85 -1.47 -17.98
C LEU A 35 -4.71 -0.64 -18.56
N LYS A 36 -5.03 0.13 -19.60
CA LYS A 36 -4.13 1.16 -20.11
C LYS A 36 -4.53 2.50 -19.50
N LEU A 37 -3.67 3.05 -18.66
CA LEU A 37 -3.85 4.35 -18.03
C LEU A 37 -3.49 5.47 -19.01
N SER A 38 -4.34 6.49 -19.09
CA SER A 38 -4.06 7.74 -19.81
C SER A 38 -3.65 8.86 -18.85
N ASP A 39 -4.29 8.93 -17.68
CA ASP A 39 -4.13 10.00 -16.71
C ASP A 39 -4.17 9.46 -15.27
N LEU A 40 -3.61 10.22 -14.33
CA LEU A 40 -3.74 9.94 -12.90
C LEU A 40 -5.06 10.53 -12.37
N PRO A 41 -5.80 9.80 -11.51
CA PRO A 41 -6.91 10.36 -10.77
C PRO A 41 -6.50 11.60 -9.95
N LYS A 42 -7.45 12.53 -9.76
CA LYS A 42 -7.23 13.69 -8.87
C LYS A 42 -7.02 13.20 -7.44
N GLY A 43 -6.05 13.79 -6.74
CA GLY A 43 -5.72 13.41 -5.35
C GLY A 43 -5.00 12.07 -5.25
N THR A 44 -4.27 11.64 -6.29
CA THR A 44 -3.41 10.44 -6.22
C THR A 44 -2.31 10.59 -5.16
N TYR A 45 -1.77 11.79 -5.00
CA TYR A 45 -0.74 12.08 -4.01
C TYR A 45 -1.35 12.54 -2.69
N ASP A 46 -0.80 12.05 -1.60
CA ASP A 46 -1.06 12.57 -0.25
C ASP A 46 -0.53 14.02 -0.10
N GLU A 47 -0.99 14.75 0.90
CA GLU A 47 -0.56 16.13 1.17
C GLU A 47 0.96 16.25 1.32
N PHE A 48 1.62 15.26 1.93
CA PHE A 48 3.08 15.26 2.08
C PHE A 48 3.84 14.89 0.79
N GLU A 49 3.13 14.35 -0.20
CA GLU A 49 3.66 13.99 -1.51
C GLU A 49 3.16 14.93 -2.61
N ALA A 50 2.49 16.02 -2.26
CA ALA A 50 1.83 16.92 -3.20
C ALA A 50 2.79 17.51 -4.25
N SER A 51 4.08 17.66 -3.93
CA SER A 51 5.09 18.13 -4.88
C SER A 51 5.27 17.20 -6.08
N TRP A 52 4.94 15.91 -5.96
CA TRP A 52 4.98 14.98 -7.09
C TRP A 52 3.87 15.23 -8.11
N ALA A 53 2.86 16.03 -7.78
CA ALA A 53 1.90 16.52 -8.75
C ALA A 53 2.49 17.62 -9.66
N ASP A 54 3.59 18.25 -9.26
CA ASP A 54 4.23 19.32 -10.03
C ASP A 54 4.99 18.76 -11.24
N LYS A 55 4.77 19.37 -12.40
CA LYS A 55 5.40 18.96 -13.67
C LYS A 55 6.93 19.01 -13.64
N GLU A 56 7.50 19.83 -12.76
CA GLU A 56 8.96 19.93 -12.59
C GLU A 56 9.57 18.63 -12.02
N ASN A 57 8.79 17.88 -11.23
CA ASN A 57 9.21 16.62 -10.63
C ASN A 57 8.89 15.39 -11.50
N GLY A 58 8.16 15.59 -12.59
CA GLY A 58 7.83 14.56 -13.57
C GLY A 58 6.42 14.72 -14.13
N GLU A 59 6.19 14.12 -15.29
CA GLU A 59 4.87 14.07 -15.90
C GLU A 59 4.46 12.61 -16.10
N PHE A 60 3.27 12.24 -15.62
CA PHE A 60 2.72 10.92 -15.85
C PHE A 60 2.57 10.66 -17.35
N LYS A 61 3.14 9.55 -17.83
CA LYS A 61 3.11 9.18 -19.26
C LYS A 61 2.04 8.16 -19.62
N GLY A 62 1.25 7.70 -18.65
CA GLY A 62 0.32 6.59 -18.86
C GLY A 62 1.04 5.25 -19.05
N GLY A 63 0.29 4.25 -19.50
CA GLY A 63 0.83 2.91 -19.79
C GLY A 63 0.03 1.79 -19.15
N LEU A 64 0.66 0.64 -18.95
CA LEU A 64 0.03 -0.51 -18.32
C LEU A 64 -0.16 -0.23 -16.82
N GLY A 65 -1.41 -0.33 -16.35
CA GLY A 65 -1.78 -0.28 -14.95
C GLY A 65 -2.59 -1.51 -14.54
N ALA A 66 -2.79 -1.67 -13.23
CA ALA A 66 -3.62 -2.72 -12.68
C ALA A 66 -4.45 -2.18 -11.51
N VAL A 67 -5.71 -2.61 -11.43
CA VAL A 67 -6.50 -2.56 -10.20
C VAL A 67 -6.48 -3.96 -9.62
N ILE A 68 -6.02 -4.10 -8.39
CA ILE A 68 -5.90 -5.39 -7.70
C ILE A 68 -6.73 -5.31 -6.42
N ILE A 69 -7.73 -6.17 -6.31
CA ILE A 69 -8.47 -6.39 -5.05
C ILE A 69 -7.87 -7.64 -4.42
N VAL A 70 -7.42 -7.56 -3.16
CA VAL A 70 -6.73 -8.65 -2.49
C VAL A 70 -7.43 -9.00 -1.20
N ARG A 71 -8.04 -10.18 -1.13
CA ARG A 71 -8.57 -10.71 0.12
C ARG A 71 -7.48 -11.46 0.86
N TYR A 72 -7.01 -10.88 1.96
CA TYR A 72 -6.09 -11.53 2.87
C TYR A 72 -6.82 -12.39 3.89
N THR A 73 -6.35 -13.62 4.03
CA THR A 73 -6.85 -14.61 4.99
C THR A 73 -5.72 -15.14 5.85
N GLU A 74 -6.07 -15.71 7.01
CA GLU A 74 -5.11 -16.26 7.97
C GLU A 74 -4.07 -15.23 8.44
N THR A 75 -4.45 -13.94 8.49
CA THR A 75 -3.60 -12.89 9.05
C THR A 75 -3.74 -12.84 10.59
N PRO A 76 -2.72 -12.35 11.32
CA PRO A 76 -2.79 -12.24 12.77
C PRO A 76 -3.85 -11.25 13.30
N VAL A 77 -4.36 -10.37 12.44
CA VAL A 77 -5.34 -9.34 12.80
C VAL A 77 -6.75 -9.63 12.24
N GLY A 78 -6.95 -10.84 11.70
CA GLY A 78 -8.20 -11.25 11.07
C GLY A 78 -8.20 -11.06 9.54
N MET A 79 -9.32 -11.40 8.90
CA MET A 79 -9.46 -11.24 7.45
C MET A 79 -9.69 -9.77 7.08
N PHE A 80 -9.09 -9.33 5.99
CA PHE A 80 -9.32 -8.01 5.41
C PHE A 80 -9.13 -8.03 3.90
N ASP A 81 -9.78 -7.09 3.22
CA ASP A 81 -9.68 -6.85 1.78
C ASP A 81 -8.80 -5.61 1.49
#